data_AF-A0A4R4ZH90-F1
#
_entry.id   AF-A0A4R4ZH90-F1
#
_cell.length_a   1.000
_cell.length_b   1.000
_cell.length_c   1.000
_cell.angle_alpha   90.00
_cell.angle_beta   90.00
_cell.angle_gamma   90.00
#
_symmetry.space_group_name_H-M   'P 1'
#
loop_
_entity.id
_entity.type
_entity.pdbx_description
1 polymer ?
#
loop_
_entity_poly.entity_id
_entity_poly.type
_entity_poly.pdbx_seq_one_letter_code
_entity_poly.pdbx_strand_id
1 'polypeptide(L)'
;GRMVRRAGLRETGPPPADKPGFWGYTALSAEDVVRTYRYLLEKAPKGHREFVLAQLRKSTRCGTDGFDQTFGIPRALERPWAVKQGWSGFGDVPAVPCRGNVRAASAPLGIGRPVLHTTGLVGERIVVVLTLQPAGTPFGVASARLTALTKQVDRAAG
;
A
#
# COMPACT_ATOMS: atom_id res chain seq x y z
N GLY A 1 7.18 -19.67 0.68
CA GLY A 1 7.47 -19.19 2.05
C GLY A 1 6.38 -19.61 3.04
N ARG A 2 6.65 -19.60 4.36
CA ARG A 2 5.68 -20.03 5.41
C ARG A 2 4.33 -19.31 5.30
N MET A 3 4.34 -17.99 5.11
CA MET A 3 3.11 -17.19 5.03
C MET A 3 2.36 -17.37 3.72
N VAL A 4 3.05 -17.60 2.59
CA VAL A 4 2.43 -17.93 1.30
C VAL A 4 1.46 -19.10 1.47
N ARG A 5 1.91 -20.19 2.10
CA ARG A 5 1.05 -21.35 2.38
C ARG A 5 -0.05 -21.05 3.40
N ARG A 6 0.27 -20.38 4.51
CA ARG A 6 -0.71 -20.10 5.59
C ARG A 6 -1.85 -19.18 5.16
N ALA A 7 -1.57 -18.17 4.35
CA ALA A 7 -2.56 -17.22 3.86
C ALA A 7 -3.14 -17.62 2.47
N GLY A 8 -2.67 -18.72 1.88
CA GLY A 8 -3.16 -19.22 0.59
C GLY A 8 -2.77 -18.34 -0.59
N LEU A 9 -1.64 -17.62 -0.50
CA LEU A 9 -1.14 -16.72 -1.54
C LEU A 9 -0.67 -17.53 -2.75
N ARG A 10 -1.01 -17.08 -3.96
CA ARG A 10 -0.74 -17.81 -5.22
C ARG A 10 0.24 -17.10 -6.13
N GLU A 11 0.26 -15.78 -6.09
CA GLU A 11 1.00 -14.92 -7.02
C GLU A 11 2.15 -14.16 -6.31
N THR A 12 2.18 -14.21 -4.98
CA THR A 12 3.23 -13.60 -4.17
C THR A 12 4.54 -14.35 -4.35
N GLY A 13 5.52 -13.68 -4.95
CA GLY A 13 6.86 -14.22 -5.23
C GLY A 13 7.94 -13.59 -4.34
N PRO A 14 9.06 -14.28 -4.09
CA PRO A 14 10.20 -13.67 -3.42
C PRO A 14 10.75 -12.49 -4.25
N PRO A 15 11.59 -11.62 -3.67
CA PRO A 15 12.39 -10.67 -4.44
C PRO A 15 13.17 -11.36 -5.57
N PRO A 16 13.54 -10.62 -6.64
CA PRO A 16 14.39 -11.13 -7.71
C PRO A 16 15.64 -11.83 -7.17
N ALA A 17 16.03 -12.95 -7.82
CA ALA A 17 17.12 -13.79 -7.34
C ALA A 17 18.48 -13.07 -7.30
N ASP A 18 18.67 -12.08 -8.17
CA ASP A 18 19.84 -11.19 -8.21
C ASP A 18 19.84 -10.11 -7.12
N LYS A 19 18.74 -10.00 -6.33
CA LYS A 19 18.57 -9.04 -5.24
C LYS A 19 18.06 -9.71 -3.96
N PRO A 20 18.80 -10.69 -3.41
CA PRO A 20 18.40 -11.35 -2.18
C PRO A 20 18.30 -10.33 -1.03
N GLY A 21 17.28 -10.45 -0.18
CA GLY A 21 17.04 -9.55 0.95
C GLY A 21 16.30 -8.24 0.61
N PHE A 22 16.12 -7.90 -0.67
CA PHE A 22 15.33 -6.73 -1.10
C PHE A 22 13.82 -7.01 -1.03
N TRP A 23 13.32 -7.24 0.18
CA TRP A 23 11.91 -7.59 0.43
C TRP A 23 10.90 -6.61 -0.16
N GLY A 24 11.28 -5.33 -0.37
CA GLY A 24 10.45 -4.34 -1.07
C GLY A 24 10.14 -4.70 -2.54
N TYR A 25 10.87 -5.66 -3.12
CA TYR A 25 10.71 -6.13 -4.49
C TYR A 25 9.90 -7.44 -4.55
N THR A 26 9.33 -7.87 -3.43
CA THR A 26 8.40 -9.00 -3.38
C THR A 26 7.27 -8.74 -4.36
N ALA A 27 7.10 -9.62 -5.34
CA ALA A 27 5.98 -9.53 -6.27
C ALA A 27 4.67 -9.73 -5.49
N LEU A 28 3.67 -8.91 -5.78
CA LEU A 28 2.34 -8.99 -5.17
C LEU A 28 1.25 -8.82 -6.23
N SER A 29 0.06 -9.34 -5.92
CA SER A 29 -1.15 -9.11 -6.70
C SER A 29 -2.28 -8.57 -5.82
N ALA A 30 -3.30 -7.99 -6.46
CA ALA A 30 -4.46 -7.51 -5.73
C ALA A 30 -5.18 -8.67 -5.01
N GLU A 31 -5.28 -9.83 -5.67
CA GLU A 31 -5.94 -11.01 -5.11
C GLU A 31 -5.22 -11.52 -3.86
N ASP A 32 -3.88 -11.59 -3.89
CA ASP A 32 -3.11 -12.04 -2.72
C ASP A 32 -3.10 -11.05 -1.56
N VAL A 33 -3.17 -9.75 -1.85
CA VAL A 33 -3.40 -8.75 -0.79
C VAL A 33 -4.78 -8.96 -0.16
N VAL A 34 -5.83 -9.22 -0.95
CA VAL A 34 -7.16 -9.57 -0.42
C VAL A 34 -7.09 -10.84 0.43
N ARG A 35 -6.41 -11.89 -0.03
CA ARG A 35 -6.20 -13.12 0.74
C ARG A 35 -5.48 -12.87 2.07
N THR A 36 -4.53 -11.94 2.08
CA THR A 36 -3.84 -11.53 3.32
C THR A 36 -4.80 -10.88 4.32
N TYR A 37 -5.67 -9.97 3.87
CA TYR A 37 -6.71 -9.39 4.73
C TYR A 37 -7.72 -10.45 5.20
N ARG A 38 -8.15 -11.38 4.34
CA ARG A 38 -9.02 -12.50 4.74
C ARG A 38 -8.36 -13.38 5.79
N TYR A 39 -7.10 -13.75 5.61
CA TYR A 39 -6.35 -14.49 6.62
C TYR A 39 -6.30 -13.72 7.96
N LEU A 40 -6.02 -12.43 7.92
CA LEU A 40 -6.00 -11.58 9.12
C LEU A 40 -7.37 -11.57 9.82
N LEU A 41 -8.45 -11.44 9.05
CA LEU A 41 -9.81 -11.33 9.56
C LEU A 41 -10.36 -12.64 10.08
N GLU A 42 -10.08 -13.76 9.41
CA GLU A 42 -10.78 -15.03 9.62
C GLU A 42 -9.94 -16.05 10.37
N LYS A 43 -8.60 -16.01 10.24
CA LYS A 43 -7.72 -17.12 10.66
C LYS A 43 -6.63 -16.70 11.64
N ALA A 44 -6.19 -15.45 11.63
CA ALA A 44 -5.16 -14.99 12.54
C ALA A 44 -5.65 -15.02 14.00
N PRO A 45 -4.77 -15.27 14.99
CA PRO A 45 -5.13 -15.17 16.41
C PRO A 45 -5.77 -13.81 16.71
N LYS A 46 -6.85 -13.81 17.51
CA LYS A 46 -7.68 -12.62 17.79
C LYS A 46 -6.84 -11.40 18.18
N GLY A 47 -5.89 -11.56 19.10
CA GLY A 47 -5.01 -10.47 19.55
C GLY A 47 -4.14 -9.88 18.43
N HIS A 48 -3.66 -10.70 17.49
CA HIS A 48 -2.90 -10.21 16.33
C HIS A 48 -3.79 -9.42 15.37
N ARG A 49 -4.98 -9.96 15.08
CA ARG A 49 -5.97 -9.27 14.24
C ARG A 49 -6.33 -7.90 14.82
N GLU A 50 -6.66 -7.86 16.10
CA GLU A 50 -7.03 -6.63 16.80
C GLU A 50 -5.88 -5.62 16.81
N PHE A 51 -4.67 -6.07 17.13
CA PHE A 51 -3.50 -5.21 17.11
C PHE A 51 -3.25 -4.59 15.72
N VAL A 52 -3.20 -5.42 14.67
CA VAL A 52 -2.94 -4.94 13.30
C VAL A 52 -4.03 -3.97 12.85
N LEU A 53 -5.31 -4.32 13.03
CA LEU A 53 -6.40 -3.44 12.63
C LEU A 53 -6.43 -2.13 13.44
N ALA A 54 -6.08 -2.17 14.72
CA ALA A 54 -5.95 -0.97 15.54
C ALA A 54 -4.86 -0.03 15.02
N GLN A 55 -3.70 -0.56 14.60
CA GLN A 55 -2.63 0.26 14.01
C GLN A 55 -3.01 0.80 12.63
N LEU A 56 -3.64 -0.01 11.78
CA LEU A 56 -4.10 0.44 10.45
C LEU A 56 -5.16 1.55 10.53
N ARG A 57 -6.01 1.56 11.57
CA ARG A 57 -6.96 2.67 11.83
C ARG A 57 -6.28 3.96 12.27
N LYS A 58 -5.04 3.88 12.77
CA LYS A 58 -4.20 5.00 13.20
C LYS A 58 -3.30 5.54 12.08
N SER A 59 -3.57 5.22 10.82
CA SER A 59 -2.75 5.76 9.73
C SER A 59 -2.75 7.30 9.78
N THR A 60 -1.56 7.87 9.60
CA THR A 60 -1.31 9.31 9.69
C THR A 60 -1.18 9.92 8.31
N ARG A 61 -1.47 11.21 8.21
CA ARG A 61 -1.23 11.99 6.98
C ARG A 61 0.23 11.95 6.55
N CYS A 62 1.18 12.18 7.46
CA CYS A 62 2.59 12.15 7.10
C CYS A 62 3.21 10.80 7.46
N GLY A 63 3.92 10.21 6.50
CA GLY A 63 4.85 9.12 6.78
C GLY A 63 6.07 9.63 7.54
N THR A 64 6.80 8.71 8.17
CA THR A 64 8.10 9.01 8.81
C THR A 64 9.16 9.42 7.78
N ASP A 65 8.95 9.00 6.53
CA ASP A 65 9.69 9.36 5.32
C ASP A 65 9.39 10.78 4.79
N GLY A 66 8.40 11.46 5.36
CA GLY A 66 7.99 12.79 4.93
C GLY A 66 6.99 12.83 3.79
N PHE A 67 6.64 11.71 3.18
CA PHE A 67 5.65 11.68 2.11
C PHE A 67 4.23 11.81 2.69
N ASP A 68 3.36 12.54 1.98
CA ASP A 68 1.93 12.61 2.32
C ASP A 68 1.26 11.29 1.92
N GLN A 69 0.74 10.57 2.92
CA GLN A 69 0.05 9.28 2.81
C GLN A 69 -1.48 9.46 2.67
N THR A 70 -1.97 10.69 2.46
CA THR A 70 -3.40 10.99 2.31
C THR A 70 -3.84 10.88 0.84
N PHE A 71 -3.59 9.72 0.24
CA PHE A 71 -4.00 9.39 -1.13
C PHE A 71 -4.69 8.03 -1.19
N GLY A 72 -5.42 7.76 -2.27
CA GLY A 72 -6.19 6.51 -2.39
C GLY A 72 -7.34 6.49 -1.39
N ILE A 73 -7.55 5.38 -0.68
CA ILE A 73 -8.66 5.20 0.28
C ILE A 73 -8.82 6.41 1.23
N PRO A 74 -7.80 6.88 1.98
CA PRO A 74 -7.90 8.06 2.87
C PRO A 74 -8.53 9.32 2.26
N ARG A 75 -8.38 9.54 0.95
CA ARG A 75 -8.86 10.73 0.24
C ARG A 75 -10.07 10.44 -0.65
N ALA A 76 -10.28 9.18 -1.01
CA ALA A 76 -11.31 8.75 -1.93
C ALA A 76 -12.61 8.38 -1.21
N LEU A 77 -12.53 7.72 -0.05
CA LEU A 77 -13.64 7.02 0.59
C LEU A 77 -13.87 7.50 2.01
N GLU A 78 -15.11 7.41 2.45
CA GLU A 78 -15.51 7.82 3.80
C GLU A 78 -15.03 6.84 4.88
N ARG A 79 -14.91 7.35 6.10
CA ARG A 79 -14.64 6.54 7.30
C ARG A 79 -15.88 5.73 7.68
N PRO A 80 -15.75 4.63 8.44
CA PRO A 80 -14.52 4.10 9.03
C PRO A 80 -13.66 3.28 8.06
N TRP A 81 -12.35 3.45 8.17
CA TRP A 81 -11.38 2.66 7.42
C TRP A 81 -10.17 2.23 8.27
N ALA A 82 -9.47 1.19 7.83
CA ALA A 82 -8.20 0.70 8.37
C ALA A 82 -7.25 0.43 7.20
N VAL A 83 -6.24 1.28 6.99
CA VAL A 83 -5.55 1.37 5.68
C VAL A 83 -4.03 1.34 5.80
N LYS A 84 -3.40 0.96 4.69
CA LYS A 84 -1.97 1.07 4.47
C LYS A 84 -1.68 1.60 3.08
N GLN A 85 -0.74 2.54 3.04
CA GLN A 85 -0.21 3.14 1.83
C GLN A 85 1.17 2.56 1.55
N GLY A 86 1.49 2.42 0.26
CA GLY A 86 2.78 1.94 -0.21
C GLY A 86 3.21 2.73 -1.44
N TRP A 87 4.48 3.08 -1.49
CA TRP A 87 5.06 3.82 -2.61
C TRP A 87 6.53 3.45 -2.81
N SER A 88 7.03 3.62 -4.04
CA SER A 88 8.46 3.67 -4.32
C SER A 88 8.72 4.29 -5.70
N GLY A 89 9.98 4.65 -5.97
CA GLY A 89 10.41 5.21 -7.26
C GLY A 89 10.15 6.71 -7.40
N PHE A 90 10.00 7.43 -6.28
CA PHE A 90 9.82 8.89 -6.25
C PHE A 90 11.00 9.63 -5.59
N GLY A 91 12.15 8.96 -5.47
CA GLY A 91 13.29 9.44 -4.69
C GLY A 91 13.06 9.30 -3.18
N ASP A 92 14.05 9.72 -2.40
CA ASP A 92 14.05 9.50 -0.96
C ASP A 92 13.52 10.69 -0.16
N VAL A 93 13.45 11.85 -0.80
CA VAL A 93 12.91 13.08 -0.23
C VAL A 93 11.75 13.53 -1.13
N PRO A 94 10.54 13.75 -0.58
CA PRO A 94 9.42 14.25 -1.36
C PRO A 94 9.71 15.68 -1.84
N ALA A 95 9.38 15.97 -3.10
CA ALA A 95 9.49 17.32 -3.66
C ALA A 95 8.67 18.36 -2.87
N VAL A 96 7.55 17.93 -2.26
CA VAL A 96 6.77 18.72 -1.32
C VAL A 96 6.66 17.92 -0.02
N PRO A 97 7.43 18.28 1.02
CA PRO A 97 7.38 17.58 2.30
C PRO A 97 6.01 17.70 2.97
N CYS A 98 5.51 16.59 3.51
CA CYS A 98 4.29 16.57 4.31
C CYS A 98 4.44 17.33 5.62
N ARG A 99 5.66 17.34 6.20
CA ARG A 99 6.03 18.12 7.38
C ARG A 99 7.53 18.34 7.45
N GLY A 100 7.96 19.58 7.76
CA GLY A 100 9.34 19.93 8.11
C GLY A 100 10.42 19.42 7.15
N ASN A 101 11.67 19.41 7.64
CA ASN A 101 12.80 18.79 6.94
C ASN A 101 12.78 17.28 7.19
N VAL A 102 12.85 16.48 6.14
CA VAL A 102 12.70 15.02 6.20
C VAL A 102 13.97 14.33 5.72
N ARG A 103 14.30 13.19 6.32
CA ARG A 103 15.47 12.39 5.95
C ARG A 103 15.07 11.39 4.85
N ALA A 104 16.02 11.13 3.96
CA ALA A 104 15.92 10.11 2.92
C ALA A 104 15.47 8.76 3.51
N ALA A 105 14.46 8.12 2.92
CA ALA A 105 13.80 6.98 3.55
C ALA A 105 13.56 5.75 2.65
N SER A 106 14.16 5.67 1.46
CA SER A 106 13.97 4.49 0.60
C SER A 106 15.18 4.15 -0.26
N ALA A 107 15.11 3.02 -0.95
CA ALA A 107 15.96 2.72 -2.10
C ALA A 107 15.03 2.55 -3.32
N PRO A 108 15.40 3.03 -4.52
CA PRO A 108 14.57 2.87 -5.71
C PRO A 108 14.36 1.40 -6.03
N LEU A 109 13.11 0.96 -6.31
CA LEU A 109 12.83 -0.44 -6.66
C LEU A 109 13.43 -0.92 -8.01
N GLY A 110 14.12 -0.05 -8.76
CA GLY A 110 14.75 -0.43 -10.04
C GLY A 110 13.79 -0.92 -11.15
N ILE A 111 12.48 -0.74 -10.98
CA ILE A 111 11.43 -1.17 -11.95
C ILE A 111 11.26 -0.14 -13.09
N GLY A 112 12.01 0.97 -13.06
CA GLY A 112 11.90 2.08 -14.02
C GLY A 112 10.57 2.86 -13.99
N ARG A 113 9.61 2.41 -13.19
CA ARG A 113 8.28 2.99 -13.04
C ARG A 113 7.95 3.20 -11.57
N PRO A 114 7.49 4.40 -11.17
CA PRO A 114 7.07 4.64 -9.80
C PRO A 114 5.84 3.80 -9.45
N VAL A 115 5.74 3.35 -8.21
CA VAL A 115 4.62 2.54 -7.73
C VAL A 115 3.87 3.30 -6.65
N LEU A 116 2.54 3.26 -6.69
CA LEU A 116 1.68 3.85 -5.66
C LEU A 116 0.51 2.90 -5.38
N HIS A 117 0.31 2.54 -4.12
CA HIS A 117 -0.65 1.51 -3.69
C HIS A 117 -1.47 2.01 -2.50
N THR A 118 -2.74 1.66 -2.48
CA THR A 118 -3.64 1.89 -1.34
C THR A 118 -4.42 0.61 -1.07
N THR A 119 -4.40 0.14 0.18
CA THR A 119 -5.09 -1.09 0.58
C THR A 119 -5.71 -0.91 1.96
N GLY A 120 -6.81 -1.57 2.23
CA GLY A 120 -7.42 -1.49 3.55
C GLY A 120 -8.82 -2.07 3.64
N LEU A 121 -9.37 -1.94 4.84
CA LEU A 121 -10.79 -2.14 5.12
C LEU A 121 -11.53 -0.81 5.03
N VAL A 122 -12.71 -0.83 4.41
CA VAL A 122 -13.66 0.29 4.35
C VAL A 122 -15.03 -0.28 4.74
N GLY A 123 -15.47 0.01 5.97
CA GLY A 123 -16.52 -0.79 6.61
C GLY A 123 -16.13 -2.28 6.63
N GLU A 124 -16.97 -3.13 6.04
CA GLU A 124 -16.76 -4.57 5.91
C GLU A 124 -16.02 -4.99 4.64
N ARG A 125 -15.78 -4.05 3.71
CA ARG A 125 -15.18 -4.33 2.40
C ARG A 125 -13.67 -4.26 2.46
N ILE A 126 -13.00 -5.18 1.77
CA ILE A 126 -11.57 -5.11 1.50
C ILE A 126 -11.38 -4.36 0.17
N VAL A 127 -10.63 -3.27 0.19
CA VAL A 127 -10.30 -2.47 -0.99
C VAL A 127 -8.80 -2.56 -1.24
N VAL A 128 -8.42 -2.89 -2.47
CA VAL A 128 -7.03 -3.01 -2.91
C VAL A 128 -6.88 -2.36 -4.28
N VAL A 129 -6.02 -1.35 -4.38
CA VAL A 129 -5.68 -0.70 -5.65
C VAL A 129 -4.17 -0.60 -5.76
N LEU A 130 -3.62 -1.31 -6.74
CA LEU A 130 -2.19 -1.35 -7.04
C LEU A 130 -1.95 -0.67 -8.39
N THR A 131 -0.98 0.25 -8.46
CA THR A 131 -0.66 0.97 -9.71
C THR A 131 0.84 1.03 -9.97
N LEU A 132 1.18 0.90 -11.25
CA LEU A 132 2.45 1.32 -11.82
C LEU A 132 2.22 2.63 -12.60
N GLN A 133 3.03 3.64 -12.33
CA GLN A 133 2.93 4.94 -12.99
C GLN A 133 3.92 5.01 -14.17
N PRO A 134 3.67 5.83 -15.21
CA PRO A 134 4.69 6.14 -16.20
C PRO A 134 5.98 6.68 -15.55
N ALA A 135 7.13 6.39 -16.14
CA ALA A 135 8.42 6.92 -15.70
C ALA A 135 8.37 8.47 -15.63
N GLY A 136 9.00 9.06 -14.61
CA GLY A 136 9.01 10.51 -14.41
C GLY A 136 7.70 11.12 -13.88
N THR A 137 6.65 10.31 -13.65
CA THR A 137 5.41 10.82 -13.04
C THR A 137 5.71 11.41 -11.64
N PRO A 138 5.37 12.67 -11.35
CA PRO A 138 5.56 13.23 -10.01
C PRO A 138 4.65 12.58 -8.96
N PHE A 139 5.10 12.51 -7.70
CA PHE A 139 4.36 11.89 -6.59
C PHE A 139 2.94 12.44 -6.43
N GLY A 140 2.77 13.76 -6.52
CA GLY A 140 1.44 14.40 -6.43
C GLY A 140 0.49 13.96 -7.55
N VAL A 141 1.00 13.82 -8.78
CA VAL A 141 0.22 13.36 -9.93
C VAL A 141 -0.17 11.89 -9.77
N ALA A 142 0.78 11.04 -9.35
CA ALA A 142 0.51 9.63 -9.05
C ALA A 142 -0.54 9.47 -7.95
N SER A 143 -0.43 10.27 -6.88
CA SER A 143 -1.38 10.29 -5.75
C SER A 143 -2.78 10.68 -6.19
N ALA A 144 -2.91 11.71 -7.02
CA ALA A 144 -4.21 12.14 -7.57
C ALA A 144 -4.84 11.06 -8.47
N ARG A 145 -4.04 10.45 -9.37
CA ARG A 145 -4.50 9.37 -10.25
C ARG A 145 -4.97 8.14 -9.48
N LEU A 146 -4.18 7.67 -8.51
CA LEU A 146 -4.55 6.54 -7.66
C LEU A 146 -5.83 6.83 -6.87
N THR A 147 -5.99 8.06 -6.38
CA THR A 147 -7.21 8.48 -5.67
C THR A 147 -8.44 8.45 -6.57
N ALA A 148 -8.33 8.99 -7.79
CA ALA A 148 -9.42 8.95 -8.77
C ALA A 148 -9.81 7.52 -9.15
N LEU A 149 -8.82 6.65 -9.40
CA LEU A 149 -9.04 5.23 -9.67
C LEU A 149 -9.72 4.53 -8.48
N THR A 150 -9.33 4.84 -7.24
CA THR A 150 -9.96 4.28 -6.04
C THR A 150 -11.46 4.62 -5.98
N LYS A 151 -11.84 5.86 -6.32
CA LYS A 151 -13.26 6.26 -6.42
C LYS A 151 -14.01 5.52 -7.55
N GLN A 152 -13.33 5.21 -8.65
CA GLN A 152 -13.94 4.44 -9.75
C GLN A 152 -14.18 2.98 -9.34
N VAL A 153 -13.19 2.35 -8.69
CA VAL A 153 -13.31 0.99 -8.16
C VAL A 153 -14.45 0.88 -7.15
N ASP A 154 -14.56 1.83 -6.22
CA ASP A 154 -15.64 1.84 -5.22
C ASP A 154 -17.03 1.97 -5.86
N ARG A 155 -17.20 2.89 -6.82
CA ARG A 155 -18.46 3.05 -7.57
C ARG A 155 -18.83 1.85 -8.42
N ALA A 156 -17.85 1.10 -8.94
CA ALA A 156 -18.12 -0.09 -9.74
C ALA A 156 -18.44 -1.33 -8.89
N ALA A 157 -18.18 -1.28 -7.59
CA ALA A 157 -18.38 -2.39 -6.66
C ALA A 157 -19.68 -2.28 -5.84
N GLY A 158 -20.38 -1.14 -5.93
CA GLY A 158 -21.72 -0.91 -5.34
C GLY A 158 -22.79 -0.94 -6.42
#